data_AF-A0A954UX18-F1
#
_entry.id   AF-A0A954UX18-F1
#
_cell.length_a   1.000
_cell.length_b   1.000
_cell.length_c   1.000
_cell.angle_alpha   90.00
_cell.angle_beta   90.00
_cell.angle_gamma   90.00
#
_symmetry.space_group_name_H-M   'P 1'
#
loop_
_entity.id
_entity.type
_entity.pdbx_description
1 polymer ?
#
loop_
_entity_poly.entity_id
_entity_poly.type
_entity_poly.pdbx_seq_one_letter_code
_entity_poly.pdbx_strand_id
1 'polypeptide(L)'
;MRRDFLKWCAGAGLGLAAPISWQQSAFAQETRELPPYDGPCYIVFNASGGWDTTYLMDPKGIGGINRLYEEGEILAEGNLRFAPTEKHREGGMSNEEFFSEFGKELLVFNGLDYSVNNHSPCSRYMATGKLDSLAYPTFAALVAACQGPECPLSFLTFGNYSATGNLVAMSRVPYLPSLQRIANADSIEGNQRSPYHDDFALSQIEQAMARRRADRAAQPLLPRQGHAENMLYSAQVNSKALARVTPHIPNSVPKQRLAQQAEIALASFKAGVCVSANLTIGQFDSHANNDKDQMKLIPEVLEGIAYVLRRAEELQIRERLVVIAQSEMGRTPTYNKGNGKDHWSIGSIMFLGPGIAGNRMVGATDAGQFAVPFNPTTLTSDQEQGIRIRPEHLHESLRQFAGIADHAHSLKFPLGVKPEEHLKGLWGKA
;
A
#
# COMPACT_ATOMS: atom_id res chain seq x y z
N MET A 1 -13.65 -38.38 55.59
CA MET A 1 -12.91 -38.76 54.37
C MET A 1 -13.26 -37.96 53.11
N ARG A 2 -14.51 -37.86 52.62
CA ARG A 2 -14.82 -36.99 51.45
C ARG A 2 -14.87 -35.48 51.76
N ARG A 3 -15.27 -35.10 52.98
CA ARG A 3 -15.34 -33.69 53.42
C ARG A 3 -13.97 -33.08 53.76
N ASP A 4 -12.99 -33.92 54.07
CA ASP A 4 -11.65 -33.47 54.45
C ASP A 4 -10.80 -33.22 53.20
N PHE A 5 -10.96 -34.05 52.14
CA PHE A 5 -10.26 -33.91 50.86
C PHE A 5 -10.45 -32.52 50.22
N LEU A 6 -11.69 -32.00 50.21
CA LEU A 6 -11.99 -30.68 49.64
C LEU A 6 -11.39 -29.51 50.44
N LYS A 7 -11.18 -29.68 51.76
CA LYS A 7 -10.50 -28.66 52.59
C LYS A 7 -9.00 -28.60 52.31
N TRP A 8 -8.36 -29.73 52.02
CA TRP A 8 -6.93 -29.77 51.68
C TRP A 8 -6.64 -29.20 50.28
N CYS A 9 -7.56 -29.32 49.32
CA CYS A 9 -7.40 -28.69 48.00
C CYS A 9 -7.43 -27.15 48.07
N ALA A 10 -8.21 -26.56 48.99
CA ALA A 10 -8.29 -25.11 49.17
C ALA A 10 -7.05 -24.50 49.88
N GLY A 11 -6.34 -25.29 50.70
CA GLY A 11 -5.13 -24.85 51.41
C GLY A 11 -3.83 -24.97 50.62
N ALA A 12 -3.81 -25.71 49.51
CA ALA A 12 -2.60 -26.00 48.74
C ALA A 12 -2.37 -25.10 47.51
N GLY A 13 -3.19 -24.06 47.29
CA GLY A 13 -3.00 -23.14 46.16
C GLY A 13 -3.12 -23.79 44.78
N LEU A 14 -3.71 -24.99 44.68
CA LEU A 14 -4.08 -25.62 43.42
C LEU A 14 -5.38 -25.01 42.92
N GLY A 15 -5.29 -23.79 42.40
CA GLY A 15 -6.36 -23.20 41.62
C GLY A 15 -6.64 -24.11 40.42
N LEU A 16 -7.86 -24.66 40.36
CA LEU A 16 -8.44 -25.15 39.12
C LEU A 16 -8.51 -23.96 38.16
N ALA A 17 -7.48 -23.79 37.34
CA ALA A 17 -7.52 -22.93 36.19
C ALA A 17 -8.51 -23.53 35.18
N ALA A 18 -9.80 -23.25 35.38
CA ALA A 18 -10.76 -23.38 34.31
C ALA A 18 -10.38 -22.32 33.26
N PRO A 19 -10.07 -22.69 32.01
CA PRO A 19 -9.93 -21.70 30.96
C PRO A 19 -11.33 -21.13 30.72
N ILE A 20 -11.61 -19.98 31.33
CA ILE A 20 -12.73 -19.13 30.89
C ILE A 20 -12.23 -18.48 29.60
N SER A 21 -12.22 -19.25 28.52
CA SER A 21 -12.15 -18.70 27.19
C SER A 21 -13.44 -17.91 26.99
N TRP A 22 -13.34 -16.59 26.94
CA TRP A 22 -14.34 -15.77 26.27
C TRP A 22 -14.28 -16.13 24.78
N GLN A 23 -14.84 -17.28 24.41
CA GLN A 23 -15.18 -17.58 23.04
C GLN A 23 -16.34 -16.65 22.70
N GLN A 24 -16.05 -15.56 22.00
CA GLN A 24 -17.06 -14.93 21.16
C GLN A 24 -17.56 -16.01 20.19
N SER A 25 -18.71 -16.59 20.49
CA SER A 25 -19.40 -17.53 19.62
C SER A 25 -19.92 -16.78 18.40
N ALA A 26 -19.04 -16.55 17.41
CA ALA A 26 -19.41 -15.99 16.11
C ALA A 26 -19.92 -17.09 15.15
N PHE A 27 -20.71 -18.05 15.65
CA PHE A 27 -21.24 -19.14 14.85
C PHE A 27 -22.76 -19.18 14.91
N ALA A 28 -23.39 -18.31 14.10
CA ALA A 28 -24.69 -18.54 13.46
C ALA A 28 -25.03 -17.30 12.62
N GLN A 29 -24.42 -17.17 11.44
CA GLN A 29 -25.04 -16.41 10.36
C GLN A 29 -25.01 -17.28 9.12
N GLU A 30 -26.16 -17.36 8.46
CA GLU A 30 -26.41 -18.11 7.23
C GLU A 30 -25.25 -18.00 6.23
N THR A 31 -25.13 -18.99 5.35
CA THR A 31 -24.32 -19.04 4.13
C THR A 31 -24.53 -17.83 3.21
N ARG A 32 -24.15 -16.64 3.68
CA ARG A 32 -24.17 -15.39 2.94
C ARG A 32 -22.75 -15.14 2.51
N GLU A 33 -22.57 -14.89 1.22
CA GLU A 33 -21.33 -14.37 0.68
C GLU A 33 -20.86 -13.19 1.55
N LEU A 34 -19.54 -13.11 1.80
CA LEU A 34 -18.99 -11.96 2.52
C LEU A 34 -19.41 -10.67 1.79
N PRO A 35 -19.95 -9.67 2.50
CA PRO A 35 -20.30 -8.41 1.86
C PRO A 35 -19.07 -7.81 1.17
N PRO A 36 -19.24 -7.09 0.06
CA PRO A 36 -18.13 -6.39 -0.57
C PRO A 36 -17.58 -5.34 0.40
N TYR A 37 -16.26 -5.25 0.50
CA TYR A 37 -15.59 -4.16 1.19
C TYR A 37 -15.86 -2.82 0.48
N ASP A 38 -16.44 -1.87 1.21
CA ASP A 38 -16.88 -0.56 0.72
C ASP A 38 -16.04 0.61 1.27
N GLY A 39 -15.10 0.33 2.18
CA GLY A 39 -14.19 1.31 2.75
C GLY A 39 -13.12 1.84 1.79
N PRO A 40 -12.20 2.69 2.32
CA PRO A 40 -11.10 3.25 1.56
C PRO A 40 -10.16 2.17 0.99
N CYS A 41 -9.68 2.39 -0.22
CA CYS A 41 -8.69 1.56 -0.89
C CYS A 41 -7.37 2.32 -1.03
N TYR A 42 -6.25 1.62 -0.88
CA TYR A 42 -4.92 2.22 -0.87
C TYR A 42 -4.03 1.61 -1.94
N ILE A 43 -3.44 2.46 -2.81
CA ILE A 43 -2.38 2.05 -3.73
C ILE A 43 -1.08 2.70 -3.31
N VAL A 44 -0.03 1.89 -3.15
CA VAL A 44 1.34 2.37 -3.00
C VAL A 44 2.12 2.09 -4.28
N PHE A 45 2.46 3.14 -5.02
CA PHE A 45 3.39 3.08 -6.15
C PHE A 45 4.83 3.14 -5.67
N ASN A 46 5.63 2.19 -6.14
CA ASN A 46 7.05 2.10 -5.80
C ASN A 46 7.90 2.27 -7.06
N ALA A 47 8.57 3.42 -7.18
CA ALA A 47 9.66 3.65 -8.11
C ALA A 47 10.96 3.06 -7.52
N SER A 48 11.22 1.78 -7.79
CA SER A 48 12.35 1.04 -7.22
C SER A 48 13.65 1.36 -7.95
N GLY A 49 14.68 1.72 -7.17
CA GLY A 49 16.00 2.10 -7.66
C GLY A 49 16.44 3.52 -7.28
N GLY A 50 15.52 4.41 -6.90
CA GLY A 50 15.84 5.79 -6.55
C GLY A 50 15.50 6.78 -7.67
N TRP A 51 14.30 7.36 -7.65
CA TRP A 51 13.98 8.44 -8.60
C TRP A 51 14.83 9.69 -8.36
N ASP A 52 15.11 10.44 -9.42
CA ASP A 52 15.75 11.75 -9.31
C ASP A 52 14.66 12.80 -9.09
N THR A 53 14.53 13.28 -7.84
CA THR A 53 13.47 14.25 -7.47
C THR A 53 13.63 15.58 -8.20
N THR A 54 14.83 15.90 -8.71
CA THR A 54 15.04 17.12 -9.51
C THR A 54 14.43 17.04 -10.89
N TYR A 55 14.07 15.85 -11.35
CA TYR A 55 13.32 15.69 -12.59
C TYR A 55 11.82 15.62 -12.39
N LEU A 56 11.33 15.86 -11.17
CA LEU A 56 9.91 15.77 -10.84
C LEU A 56 9.45 16.88 -9.91
N MET A 57 9.48 16.63 -8.59
CA MET A 57 8.78 17.42 -7.58
C MET A 57 9.67 18.28 -6.67
N ASP A 58 10.99 18.18 -6.83
CA ASP A 58 11.97 19.00 -6.10
C ASP A 58 13.00 19.58 -7.08
N PRO A 59 12.57 20.39 -8.06
CA PRO A 59 13.44 20.86 -9.14
C PRO A 59 14.59 21.74 -8.61
N LYS A 60 15.76 21.63 -9.25
CA LYS A 60 16.99 22.35 -8.89
C LYS A 60 17.73 22.76 -10.15
N GLY A 61 17.56 24.00 -10.60
CA GLY A 61 18.16 24.53 -11.83
C GLY A 61 19.53 25.19 -11.62
N ILE A 62 20.29 24.73 -10.62
CA ILE A 62 21.53 25.37 -10.16
C ILE A 62 22.66 24.35 -9.98
N GLY A 63 23.91 24.83 -9.95
CA GLY A 63 25.07 24.04 -9.51
C GLY A 63 25.40 22.82 -10.36
N GLY A 64 24.84 22.71 -11.57
CA GLY A 64 24.98 21.52 -12.41
C GLY A 64 24.31 20.27 -11.84
N ILE A 65 23.38 20.44 -10.89
CA ILE A 65 22.65 19.35 -10.24
C ILE A 65 21.80 18.59 -11.25
N ASN A 66 21.22 19.31 -12.20
CA ASN A 66 20.53 18.76 -13.34
C ASN A 66 21.11 19.43 -14.61
N ARG A 67 20.96 18.79 -15.77
CA ARG A 67 21.50 19.26 -17.05
C ARG A 67 20.43 19.59 -18.09
N LEU A 68 19.16 19.44 -17.74
CA LEU A 68 18.04 19.52 -18.67
C LEU A 68 17.38 20.90 -18.65
N TYR A 69 17.46 21.62 -17.54
CA TYR A 69 16.84 22.93 -17.39
C TYR A 69 17.58 23.81 -16.36
N GLU A 70 17.41 25.12 -16.47
CA GLU A 70 17.92 26.14 -15.56
C GLU A 70 16.85 26.63 -14.56
N GLU A 71 17.25 27.33 -13.49
CA GLU A 71 16.33 27.75 -12.41
C GLU A 71 15.15 28.59 -12.92
N GLY A 72 15.39 29.42 -13.94
CA GLY A 72 14.36 30.26 -14.56
C GLY A 72 13.33 29.49 -15.40
N GLU A 73 13.59 28.22 -15.72
CA GLU A 73 12.70 27.35 -16.50
C GLU A 73 11.79 26.50 -15.61
N ILE A 74 12.01 26.49 -14.29
CA ILE A 74 11.19 25.74 -13.34
C ILE A 74 9.74 26.22 -13.42
N LEU A 75 8.82 25.28 -13.59
CA LEU A 75 7.41 25.55 -13.76
C LEU A 75 6.68 25.49 -12.42
N ALA A 76 5.48 26.08 -12.40
CA ALA A 76 4.59 26.02 -11.27
C ALA A 76 3.13 25.86 -11.72
N GLU A 77 2.36 25.08 -10.95
CA GLU A 77 0.91 24.96 -11.05
C GLU A 77 0.34 25.13 -9.64
N GLY A 78 -0.38 26.22 -9.40
CA GLY A 78 -0.79 26.61 -8.05
C GLY A 78 0.41 26.79 -7.11
N ASN A 79 0.43 26.05 -6.00
CA ASN A 79 1.53 26.07 -5.02
C ASN A 79 2.60 25.00 -5.28
N LEU A 80 2.51 24.28 -6.40
CA LEU A 80 3.40 23.17 -6.72
C LEU A 80 4.45 23.65 -7.72
N ARG A 81 5.73 23.50 -7.39
CA ARG A 81 6.86 23.72 -8.32
C ARG A 81 7.33 22.39 -8.87
N PHE A 82 7.62 22.31 -10.16
CA PHE A 82 8.04 21.05 -10.78
C PHE A 82 9.00 21.27 -11.96
N ALA A 83 9.74 20.22 -12.31
CA ALA A 83 10.71 20.27 -13.40
C ALA A 83 10.04 20.31 -14.78
N PRO A 84 10.50 21.15 -15.73
CA PRO A 84 9.99 21.18 -17.10
C PRO A 84 10.51 19.98 -17.90
N THR A 85 9.75 18.88 -17.99
CA THR A 85 10.22 17.63 -18.62
C THR A 85 9.61 17.35 -19.98
N GLU A 86 8.61 18.13 -20.43
CA GLU A 86 7.88 17.86 -21.68
C GLU A 86 8.81 17.69 -22.89
N LYS A 87 9.85 18.52 -23.00
CA LYS A 87 10.81 18.48 -24.12
C LYS A 87 11.82 17.32 -24.04
N HIS A 88 11.91 16.66 -22.89
CA HIS A 88 12.98 15.69 -22.59
C HIS A 88 12.47 14.26 -22.41
N ARG A 89 11.18 14.08 -22.13
CA ARG A 89 10.57 12.77 -21.86
C ARG A 89 10.69 11.78 -23.03
N GLU A 90 10.89 10.51 -22.69
CA GLU A 90 10.80 9.38 -23.61
C GLU A 90 9.50 8.60 -23.37
N GLY A 91 8.42 9.02 -24.01
CA GLY A 91 7.09 8.44 -23.81
C GLY A 91 6.41 8.89 -22.52
N GLY A 92 5.45 8.10 -22.03
CA GLY A 92 4.72 8.37 -20.79
C GLY A 92 3.97 9.70 -20.77
N MET A 93 3.73 10.22 -19.56
CA MET A 93 3.09 11.51 -19.31
C MET A 93 4.13 12.54 -18.85
N SER A 94 4.08 13.79 -19.33
CA SER A 94 4.98 14.83 -18.85
C SER A 94 4.63 15.32 -17.44
N ASN A 95 5.55 16.04 -16.79
CA ASN A 95 5.25 16.70 -15.53
C ASN A 95 4.17 17.78 -15.75
N GLU A 96 4.27 18.55 -16.82
CA GLU A 96 3.33 19.59 -17.21
C GLU A 96 1.90 19.06 -17.31
N GLU A 97 1.71 17.93 -18.01
CA GLU A 97 0.41 17.25 -18.13
C GLU A 97 -0.07 16.78 -16.74
N PHE A 98 0.79 16.13 -15.97
CA PHE A 98 0.43 15.52 -14.69
C PHE A 98 0.05 16.57 -13.63
N PHE A 99 0.86 17.62 -13.48
CA PHE A 99 0.62 18.68 -12.50
C PHE A 99 -0.58 19.54 -12.90
N SER A 100 -0.78 19.80 -14.20
CA SER A 100 -1.98 20.50 -14.70
C SER A 100 -3.27 19.73 -14.38
N GLU A 101 -3.27 18.41 -14.60
CA GLU A 101 -4.46 17.59 -14.38
C GLU A 101 -4.73 17.30 -12.91
N PHE A 102 -3.70 16.91 -12.15
CA PHE A 102 -3.86 16.38 -10.79
C PHE A 102 -3.32 17.29 -9.68
N GLY A 103 -2.69 18.42 -10.03
CA GLY A 103 -2.04 19.31 -9.06
C GLY A 103 -2.98 19.83 -7.96
N LYS A 104 -4.27 20.04 -8.28
CA LYS A 104 -5.28 20.45 -7.30
C LYS A 104 -5.51 19.44 -6.18
N GLU A 105 -5.26 18.16 -6.46
CA GLU A 105 -5.42 17.05 -5.51
C GLU A 105 -4.08 16.54 -4.96
N LEU A 106 -2.96 17.04 -5.48
CA LEU A 106 -1.62 16.57 -5.16
C LEU A 106 -1.08 17.23 -3.88
N LEU A 107 -0.63 16.38 -2.96
CA LEU A 107 0.24 16.75 -1.85
C LEU A 107 1.63 16.17 -2.08
N VAL A 108 2.65 17.02 -2.08
CA VAL A 108 4.07 16.62 -2.15
C VAL A 108 4.73 16.90 -0.81
N PHE A 109 5.54 15.95 -0.33
CA PHE A 109 6.51 16.18 0.74
C PHE A 109 7.92 16.07 0.19
N ASN A 110 8.71 17.15 0.29
CA ASN A 110 10.11 17.21 -0.10
C ASN A 110 11.05 17.19 1.12
N GLY A 111 12.26 16.64 0.95
CA GLY A 111 13.25 16.62 2.03
C GLY A 111 13.05 15.48 3.04
N LEU A 112 12.52 14.33 2.60
CA LEU A 112 12.42 13.13 3.42
C LEU A 112 13.82 12.50 3.61
N ASP A 113 14.28 12.35 4.84
CA ASP A 113 15.57 11.76 5.19
C ASP A 113 15.45 10.25 5.48
N TYR A 114 15.89 9.43 4.54
CA TYR A 114 15.94 7.97 4.67
C TYR A 114 17.03 7.49 5.61
N SER A 115 17.96 8.36 6.07
CA SER A 115 19.08 8.05 6.99
C SER A 115 20.12 7.06 6.47
N VAL A 116 19.80 6.34 5.41
CA VAL A 116 20.58 5.33 4.72
C VAL A 116 20.43 5.54 3.21
N ASN A 117 21.32 4.95 2.44
CA ASN A 117 21.35 5.07 0.98
C ASN A 117 21.69 3.74 0.30
N ASN A 118 21.28 2.61 0.89
CA ASN A 118 21.44 1.28 0.29
C ASN A 118 20.06 0.66 0.07
N HIS A 119 19.83 -0.03 -1.06
CA HIS A 119 18.52 -0.52 -1.48
C HIS A 119 17.78 -1.26 -0.36
N SER A 120 18.32 -2.39 0.13
CA SER A 120 17.61 -3.24 1.10
C SER A 120 17.10 -2.50 2.36
N PRO A 121 17.93 -1.71 3.09
CA PRO A 121 17.43 -0.92 4.22
C PRO A 121 16.52 0.24 3.79
N CYS A 122 16.76 0.89 2.66
CA CYS A 122 15.92 1.97 2.14
C CYS A 122 14.51 1.49 1.78
N SER A 123 14.39 0.43 0.97
CA SER A 123 13.10 -0.10 0.51
C SER A 123 12.27 -0.55 1.71
N ARG A 124 12.91 -1.18 2.70
CA ARG A 124 12.27 -1.55 3.95
C ARG A 124 11.79 -0.33 4.73
N TYR A 125 12.68 0.61 5.00
CA TYR A 125 12.38 1.75 5.85
C TYR A 125 11.27 2.62 5.25
N MET A 126 11.34 2.88 3.94
CA MET A 126 10.30 3.62 3.25
C MET A 126 8.96 2.88 3.26
N ALA A 127 8.96 1.54 3.13
CA ALA A 127 7.73 0.76 3.10
C ALA A 127 7.09 0.54 4.48
N THR A 128 7.84 0.59 5.59
CA THR A 128 7.36 0.22 6.94
C THR A 128 7.41 1.34 7.98
N GLY A 129 8.18 2.40 7.72
CA GLY A 129 8.52 3.41 8.71
C GLY A 129 9.50 2.92 9.78
N LYS A 130 10.09 1.72 9.64
CA LYS A 130 11.01 1.15 10.64
C LYS A 130 12.30 0.65 10.00
N LEU A 131 13.41 1.31 10.30
CA LEU A 131 14.72 1.03 9.70
C LEU A 131 15.36 -0.25 10.25
N ASP A 132 15.28 -0.46 11.55
CA ASP A 132 16.03 -1.43 12.36
C ASP A 132 15.30 -2.77 12.59
N SER A 133 14.18 -3.03 11.92
CA SER A 133 13.43 -4.27 12.08
C SER A 133 12.88 -4.84 10.78
N LEU A 134 13.07 -6.14 10.57
CA LEU A 134 12.49 -6.90 9.46
C LEU A 134 11.06 -7.40 9.74
N ALA A 135 10.58 -7.24 10.96
CA ALA A 135 9.28 -7.79 11.39
C ALA A 135 8.10 -6.89 11.03
N TYR A 136 8.35 -5.63 10.67
CA TYR A 136 7.28 -4.65 10.52
C TYR A 136 6.52 -4.87 9.19
N PRO A 137 5.18 -4.83 9.21
CA PRO A 137 4.40 -4.82 7.99
C PRO A 137 4.65 -3.54 7.20
N THR A 138 4.50 -3.61 5.88
CA THR A 138 4.33 -2.40 5.07
C THR A 138 3.03 -1.68 5.43
N PHE A 139 2.94 -0.37 5.14
CA PHE A 139 1.68 0.37 5.34
C PHE A 139 0.50 -0.32 4.64
N ALA A 140 0.67 -0.71 3.37
CA ALA A 140 -0.37 -1.40 2.60
C ALA A 140 -0.82 -2.71 3.28
N ALA A 141 0.11 -3.54 3.74
CA ALA A 141 -0.23 -4.77 4.46
C ALA A 141 -0.92 -4.49 5.81
N LEU A 142 -0.46 -3.47 6.54
CA LEU A 142 -1.03 -3.10 7.85
C LEU A 142 -2.46 -2.59 7.71
N VAL A 143 -2.74 -1.68 6.76
CA VAL A 143 -4.08 -1.12 6.56
C VAL A 143 -5.07 -2.20 6.09
N ALA A 144 -4.63 -3.11 5.20
CA ALA A 144 -5.41 -4.27 4.78
C ALA A 144 -5.79 -5.17 5.97
N ALA A 145 -4.83 -5.47 6.84
CA ALA A 145 -5.08 -6.27 8.05
C ALA A 145 -6.04 -5.59 9.03
N CYS A 146 -6.03 -4.26 9.12
CA CYS A 146 -6.88 -3.53 10.06
C CYS A 146 -8.31 -3.35 9.53
N GLN A 147 -8.49 -3.08 8.24
CA GLN A 147 -9.78 -2.65 7.68
C GLN A 147 -10.55 -3.76 6.95
N GLY A 148 -9.86 -4.75 6.39
CA GLY A 148 -10.52 -5.85 5.68
C GLY A 148 -9.76 -7.17 5.75
N PRO A 149 -9.48 -7.71 6.95
CA PRO A 149 -8.75 -8.97 7.10
C PRO A 149 -9.49 -10.16 6.45
N GLU A 150 -10.81 -10.09 6.33
CA GLU A 150 -11.65 -11.13 5.72
C GLU A 150 -11.71 -11.05 4.18
N CYS A 151 -11.14 -10.01 3.57
CA CYS A 151 -11.12 -9.89 2.12
C CYS A 151 -10.25 -11.00 1.48
N PRO A 152 -10.75 -11.71 0.44
CA PRO A 152 -10.00 -12.79 -0.23
C PRO A 152 -8.61 -12.37 -0.72
N LEU A 153 -8.49 -11.14 -1.21
CA LEU A 153 -7.27 -10.53 -1.71
C LEU A 153 -6.97 -9.25 -0.94
N SER A 154 -7.17 -9.27 0.39
CA SER A 154 -7.05 -8.08 1.26
C SER A 154 -5.82 -7.21 0.95
N PHE A 155 -4.65 -7.83 0.78
CA PHE A 155 -3.42 -7.17 0.34
C PHE A 155 -2.85 -7.80 -0.94
N LEU A 156 -2.81 -7.01 -2.01
CA LEU A 156 -2.15 -7.36 -3.28
C LEU A 156 -0.74 -6.77 -3.35
N THR A 157 0.22 -7.53 -3.90
CA THR A 157 1.55 -6.99 -4.18
C THR A 157 2.13 -7.52 -5.48
N PHE A 158 2.81 -6.63 -6.22
CA PHE A 158 3.50 -6.93 -7.46
C PHE A 158 5.02 -6.93 -7.32
N GLY A 159 5.54 -6.75 -6.10
CA GLY A 159 6.98 -6.76 -5.82
C GLY A 159 7.39 -5.72 -4.79
N ASN A 160 8.68 -5.33 -4.85
CA ASN A 160 9.35 -4.52 -3.84
C ASN A 160 9.25 -5.11 -2.41
N TYR A 161 9.68 -4.37 -1.39
CA TYR A 161 9.49 -4.76 0.01
C TYR A 161 8.00 -4.85 0.35
N SER A 162 7.55 -6.03 0.79
CA SER A 162 6.12 -6.33 1.00
C SER A 162 5.85 -7.15 2.27
N ALA A 163 6.70 -7.03 3.30
CA ALA A 163 6.48 -7.75 4.56
C ALA A 163 5.08 -7.47 5.14
N THR A 164 4.45 -8.50 5.73
CA THR A 164 3.08 -8.39 6.28
C THR A 164 3.03 -8.43 7.80
N GLY A 165 4.17 -8.56 8.48
CA GLY A 165 4.22 -8.74 9.94
C GLY A 165 3.40 -9.94 10.44
N ASN A 166 3.14 -10.91 9.56
CA ASN A 166 2.24 -12.05 9.81
C ASN A 166 0.81 -11.64 10.23
N LEU A 167 0.32 -10.49 9.75
CA LEU A 167 -1.03 -9.99 10.04
C LEU A 167 -2.06 -10.33 8.96
N VAL A 168 -1.63 -10.35 7.69
CA VAL A 168 -2.50 -10.56 6.52
C VAL A 168 -1.77 -11.42 5.49
N ALA A 169 -2.55 -12.17 4.72
CA ALA A 169 -2.03 -12.94 3.60
C ALA A 169 -1.49 -12.01 2.50
N MET A 170 -0.36 -12.41 1.93
CA MET A 170 0.24 -11.71 0.81
C MET A 170 -0.22 -12.33 -0.51
N SER A 171 -1.01 -11.62 -1.30
CA SER A 171 -1.53 -12.12 -2.56
C SER A 171 -0.73 -11.60 -3.76
N ARG A 172 -0.28 -12.52 -4.62
CA ARG A 172 0.43 -12.22 -5.87
C ARG A 172 -0.32 -12.81 -7.05
N VAL A 173 -0.97 -11.95 -7.82
CA VAL A 173 -1.65 -12.32 -9.07
C VAL A 173 -0.89 -11.66 -10.22
N PRO A 174 -0.06 -12.39 -10.97
CA PRO A 174 0.93 -11.77 -11.87
C PRO A 174 0.30 -11.20 -13.15
N TYR A 175 -0.85 -11.72 -13.57
CA TYR A 175 -1.48 -11.37 -14.85
C TYR A 175 -3.00 -11.36 -14.74
N LEU A 176 -3.67 -10.55 -15.57
CA LEU A 176 -5.14 -10.48 -15.65
C LEU A 176 -5.80 -11.85 -15.94
N PRO A 177 -5.29 -12.69 -16.87
CA PRO A 177 -5.83 -14.04 -17.07
C PRO A 177 -5.75 -14.92 -15.81
N SER A 178 -4.72 -14.73 -14.98
CA SER A 178 -4.62 -15.45 -13.70
C SER A 178 -5.72 -15.01 -12.74
N LEU A 179 -6.05 -13.71 -12.69
CA LEU A 179 -7.16 -13.20 -11.89
C LEU A 179 -8.49 -13.82 -12.33
N GLN A 180 -8.74 -13.88 -13.64
CA GLN A 180 -9.94 -14.50 -14.20
C GLN A 180 -10.08 -15.97 -13.81
N ARG A 181 -8.97 -16.73 -13.84
CA ARG A 181 -8.95 -18.16 -13.45
C ARG A 181 -9.28 -18.36 -11.97
N ILE A 182 -8.69 -17.55 -11.09
CA ILE A 182 -8.92 -17.68 -9.65
C ILE A 182 -10.33 -17.21 -9.28
N ALA A 183 -10.85 -16.16 -9.94
CA ALA A 183 -12.22 -15.68 -9.73
C ALA A 183 -13.30 -16.69 -10.18
N ASN A 184 -12.97 -17.59 -11.12
CA ASN A 184 -13.90 -18.59 -11.66
C ASN A 184 -13.35 -20.00 -11.44
N ALA A 185 -12.99 -20.31 -10.19
CA ALA A 185 -12.33 -21.57 -9.84
C ALA A 185 -13.17 -22.83 -10.16
N ASP A 186 -14.50 -22.73 -10.21
CA ASP A 186 -15.42 -23.83 -10.52
C ASP A 186 -15.58 -24.09 -12.03
N SER A 187 -14.71 -23.51 -12.85
CA SER A 187 -14.73 -23.63 -14.31
C SER A 187 -13.38 -23.99 -14.90
N ILE A 188 -13.40 -24.76 -16.00
CA ILE A 188 -12.19 -25.14 -16.74
C ILE A 188 -11.50 -23.86 -17.23
N GLU A 189 -10.27 -23.64 -16.74
CA GLU A 189 -9.49 -22.43 -17.01
C GLU A 189 -10.21 -21.10 -16.72
N GLY A 190 -11.19 -21.10 -15.81
CA GLY A 190 -12.00 -19.92 -15.50
C GLY A 190 -13.03 -19.54 -16.58
N ASN A 191 -13.31 -20.42 -17.54
CA ASN A 191 -14.33 -20.22 -18.55
C ASN A 191 -15.70 -20.65 -18.03
N GLN A 192 -16.54 -19.70 -17.65
CA GLN A 192 -17.90 -19.96 -17.14
C GLN A 192 -18.80 -20.76 -18.11
N ARG A 193 -18.46 -20.82 -19.41
CA ARG A 193 -19.18 -21.67 -20.39
C ARG A 193 -18.75 -23.14 -20.35
N SER A 194 -17.76 -23.48 -19.53
CA SER A 194 -17.21 -24.83 -19.38
C SER A 194 -17.00 -25.13 -17.88
N PRO A 195 -18.10 -25.20 -17.09
CA PRO A 195 -17.99 -25.47 -15.66
C PRO A 195 -17.61 -26.94 -15.41
N TYR A 196 -16.99 -27.22 -14.26
CA TYR A 196 -16.69 -28.62 -13.86
C TYR A 196 -17.97 -29.40 -13.50
N HIS A 197 -18.96 -28.70 -12.96
CA HIS A 197 -20.25 -29.22 -12.54
C HIS A 197 -21.35 -28.29 -13.06
N ASP A 198 -22.52 -28.82 -13.41
CA ASP A 198 -23.69 -27.97 -13.65
C ASP A 198 -24.16 -27.28 -12.34
N ASP A 199 -24.92 -26.19 -12.47
CA ASP A 199 -25.37 -25.38 -11.33
C ASP A 199 -26.16 -26.21 -10.30
N PHE A 200 -26.94 -27.20 -10.75
CA PHE A 200 -27.69 -28.07 -9.85
C PHE A 200 -26.73 -28.94 -9.03
N ALA A 201 -25.80 -29.64 -9.67
CA ALA A 201 -24.79 -30.43 -9.00
C ALA A 201 -23.93 -29.58 -8.04
N LEU A 202 -23.51 -28.39 -8.47
CA LEU A 202 -22.74 -27.47 -7.63
C LEU A 202 -23.54 -27.03 -6.39
N SER A 203 -24.81 -26.65 -6.56
CA SER A 203 -25.68 -26.27 -5.43
C SER A 203 -25.87 -27.41 -4.42
N GLN A 204 -25.95 -28.66 -4.90
CA GLN A 204 -26.06 -29.84 -4.04
C GLN A 204 -24.76 -30.13 -3.29
N ILE A 205 -23.61 -29.97 -3.95
CA ILE A 205 -22.27 -30.06 -3.33
C ILE A 205 -22.15 -29.01 -2.22
N GLU A 206 -22.54 -27.76 -2.49
CA GLU A 206 -22.50 -26.68 -1.50
C GLU A 206 -23.41 -26.92 -0.31
N GLN A 207 -24.66 -27.36 -0.53
CA GLN A 207 -25.56 -27.73 0.55
C GLN A 207 -25.00 -28.88 1.39
N ALA A 208 -24.40 -29.89 0.77
CA ALA A 208 -23.77 -31.01 1.47
C ALA A 208 -22.56 -30.55 2.30
N MET A 209 -21.72 -29.66 1.76
CA MET A 209 -20.60 -29.06 2.49
C MET A 209 -21.08 -28.22 3.67
N ALA A 210 -22.13 -27.41 3.49
CA ALA A 210 -22.72 -26.59 4.54
C ALA A 210 -23.32 -27.44 5.67
N ARG A 211 -24.05 -28.52 5.35
CA ARG A 211 -24.57 -29.48 6.34
C ARG A 211 -23.43 -30.15 7.10
N ARG A 212 -22.44 -30.68 6.38
CA ARG A 212 -21.25 -31.31 6.99
C ARG A 212 -20.51 -30.35 7.93
N ARG A 213 -20.45 -29.07 7.60
CA ARG A 213 -19.87 -28.03 8.46
C ARG A 213 -20.70 -27.84 9.73
N ALA A 214 -22.03 -27.70 9.62
CA ALA A 214 -22.90 -27.55 10.77
C ALA A 214 -22.77 -28.74 11.74
N ASP A 215 -22.71 -29.96 11.20
CA ASP A 215 -22.51 -31.18 11.99
C ASP A 215 -21.15 -31.21 12.71
N ARG A 216 -20.09 -30.74 12.04
CA ARG A 216 -18.73 -30.69 12.60
C ARG A 216 -18.53 -29.57 13.62
N ALA A 217 -19.18 -28.42 13.44
CA ALA A 217 -19.12 -27.31 14.38
C ALA A 217 -19.67 -27.68 15.77
N ALA A 218 -20.56 -28.69 15.83
CA ALA A 218 -21.08 -29.24 17.07
C ALA A 218 -20.11 -30.20 17.79
N GLN A 219 -18.97 -30.56 17.18
CA GLN A 219 -18.00 -31.49 17.76
C GLN A 219 -16.77 -30.74 18.32
N PRO A 220 -16.27 -31.13 19.51
CA PRO A 220 -15.03 -30.58 20.03
C PRO A 220 -13.85 -31.05 19.16
N LEU A 221 -13.19 -30.10 18.50
CA LEU A 221 -12.01 -30.35 17.66
C LEU A 221 -10.72 -30.03 18.42
N LEU A 222 -9.64 -30.76 18.11
CA LEU A 222 -8.30 -30.36 18.53
C LEU A 222 -7.94 -29.01 17.89
N PRO A 223 -7.15 -28.14 18.54
CA PRO A 223 -6.82 -26.81 18.02
C PRO A 223 -6.29 -26.79 16.57
N ARG A 224 -5.44 -27.75 16.21
CA ARG A 224 -4.90 -27.88 14.85
C ARG A 224 -5.96 -28.26 13.82
N GLN A 225 -6.91 -29.13 14.19
CA GLN A 225 -8.02 -29.54 13.31
C GLN A 225 -9.00 -28.38 13.15
N GLY A 226 -9.37 -27.69 14.23
CA GLY A 226 -10.20 -26.49 14.16
C GLY A 226 -9.59 -25.40 13.28
N HIS A 227 -8.28 -25.16 13.39
CA HIS A 227 -7.57 -24.22 12.52
C HIS A 227 -7.62 -24.64 11.04
N ALA A 228 -7.36 -25.92 10.72
CA ALA A 228 -7.40 -26.42 9.35
C ALA A 228 -8.82 -26.34 8.74
N GLU A 229 -9.86 -26.64 9.52
CA GLU A 229 -11.24 -26.53 9.08
C GLU A 229 -11.66 -25.07 8.86
N ASN A 230 -11.26 -24.15 9.75
CA ASN A 230 -11.50 -22.72 9.57
C ASN A 230 -10.82 -22.20 8.30
N MET A 231 -9.57 -22.58 8.04
CA MET A 231 -8.86 -22.20 6.81
C MET A 231 -9.57 -22.69 5.55
N LEU A 232 -10.02 -23.94 5.54
CA LEU A 232 -10.78 -24.50 4.42
C LEU A 232 -12.10 -23.75 4.21
N TYR A 233 -12.81 -23.45 5.30
CA TYR A 233 -14.06 -22.71 5.24
C TYR A 233 -13.87 -21.28 4.70
N SER A 234 -12.88 -20.55 5.22
CA SER A 234 -12.55 -19.21 4.72
C SER A 234 -12.21 -19.25 3.23
N ALA A 235 -11.45 -20.24 2.77
CA ALA A 235 -11.14 -20.40 1.35
C ALA A 235 -12.40 -20.62 0.47
N GLN A 236 -13.35 -21.44 0.94
CA GLN A 236 -14.60 -21.70 0.21
C GLN A 236 -15.49 -20.46 0.10
N VAL A 237 -15.67 -19.71 1.19
CA VAL A 237 -16.46 -18.47 1.18
C VAL A 237 -15.78 -17.40 0.32
N ASN A 238 -14.45 -17.32 0.40
CA ASN A 238 -13.66 -16.36 -0.35
C ASN A 238 -13.70 -16.59 -1.85
N SER A 239 -13.84 -17.84 -2.30
CA SER A 239 -13.99 -18.17 -3.73
C SER A 239 -15.21 -17.46 -4.34
N LYS A 240 -16.36 -17.50 -3.66
CA LYS A 240 -17.59 -16.82 -4.12
C LYS A 240 -17.43 -15.30 -4.14
N ALA A 241 -16.84 -14.75 -3.09
CA ALA A 241 -16.55 -13.32 -3.04
C ALA A 241 -15.65 -12.89 -4.21
N LEU A 242 -14.67 -13.71 -4.58
CA LEU A 242 -13.73 -13.41 -5.65
C LEU A 242 -14.36 -13.39 -7.05
N ALA A 243 -15.44 -14.15 -7.28
CA ALA A 243 -16.19 -14.12 -8.54
C ALA A 243 -16.72 -12.71 -8.89
N ARG A 244 -16.92 -11.85 -7.88
CA ARG A 244 -17.31 -10.43 -8.07
C ARG A 244 -16.29 -9.61 -8.87
N VAL A 245 -15.05 -10.07 -8.99
CA VAL A 245 -14.00 -9.39 -9.77
C VAL A 245 -14.24 -9.51 -11.27
N THR A 246 -14.81 -10.62 -11.74
CA THR A 246 -14.93 -10.93 -13.18
C THR A 246 -15.57 -9.83 -14.03
N PRO A 247 -16.70 -9.20 -13.62
CA PRO A 247 -17.30 -8.11 -14.40
C PRO A 247 -16.43 -6.86 -14.53
N HIS A 248 -15.38 -6.73 -13.71
CA HIS A 248 -14.52 -5.56 -13.65
C HIS A 248 -13.15 -5.78 -14.31
N ILE A 249 -12.86 -7.01 -14.74
CA ILE A 249 -11.66 -7.32 -15.53
C ILE A 249 -11.85 -6.74 -16.94
N PRO A 250 -10.90 -5.95 -17.45
CA PRO A 250 -11.02 -5.37 -18.79
C PRO A 250 -10.90 -6.45 -19.87
N ASN A 251 -11.63 -6.26 -20.97
CA ASN A 251 -11.59 -7.18 -22.12
C ASN A 251 -10.24 -7.14 -22.87
N SER A 252 -9.48 -6.05 -22.73
CA SER A 252 -8.16 -5.87 -23.34
C SER A 252 -7.11 -5.59 -22.28
N VAL A 253 -5.95 -6.23 -22.39
CA VAL A 253 -4.81 -6.01 -21.50
C VAL A 253 -4.06 -4.73 -21.95
N PRO A 254 -3.88 -3.73 -21.08
CA PRO A 254 -3.10 -2.55 -21.43
C PRO A 254 -1.63 -2.91 -21.66
N LYS A 255 -0.92 -2.14 -22.50
CA LYS A 255 0.48 -2.44 -22.84
C LYS A 255 1.44 -2.07 -21.72
N GLN A 256 1.16 -0.97 -21.02
CA GLN A 256 2.00 -0.41 -19.98
C GLN A 256 2.05 -1.30 -18.73
N ARG A 257 3.24 -1.45 -18.14
CA ARG A 257 3.49 -2.38 -17.03
C ARG A 257 2.71 -2.02 -15.76
N LEU A 258 2.64 -0.73 -15.44
CA LEU A 258 1.87 -0.24 -14.29
C LEU A 258 0.37 -0.34 -14.51
N ALA A 259 -0.12 -0.06 -15.74
CA ALA A 259 -1.53 -0.21 -16.08
C ALA A 259 -2.02 -1.66 -15.92
N GLN A 260 -1.19 -2.66 -16.28
CA GLN A 260 -1.53 -4.08 -16.08
C GLN A 260 -1.69 -4.44 -14.60
N GLN A 261 -0.82 -3.93 -13.72
CA GLN A 261 -0.93 -4.12 -12.27
C GLN A 261 -2.13 -3.36 -11.70
N ALA A 262 -2.37 -2.14 -12.19
CA ALA A 262 -3.48 -1.29 -11.81
C ALA A 262 -4.84 -1.95 -12.09
N GLU A 263 -5.02 -2.57 -13.26
CA GLU A 263 -6.29 -3.26 -13.60
C GLU A 263 -6.62 -4.38 -12.60
N ILE A 264 -5.62 -5.16 -12.19
CA ILE A 264 -5.81 -6.22 -11.18
C ILE A 264 -6.23 -5.62 -9.84
N ALA A 265 -5.55 -4.54 -9.39
CA ALA A 265 -5.88 -3.87 -8.15
C ALA A 265 -7.26 -3.21 -8.17
N LEU A 266 -7.56 -2.43 -9.21
CA LEU A 266 -8.81 -1.66 -9.34
C LEU A 266 -10.03 -2.56 -9.54
N ALA A 267 -9.91 -3.65 -10.31
CA ALA A 267 -10.98 -4.65 -10.42
C ALA A 267 -11.26 -5.31 -9.07
N SER A 268 -10.20 -5.63 -8.31
CA SER A 268 -10.32 -6.22 -6.97
C SER A 268 -10.91 -5.25 -5.95
N PHE A 269 -10.56 -3.96 -6.02
CA PHE A 269 -11.17 -2.92 -5.21
C PHE A 269 -12.64 -2.75 -5.55
N LYS A 270 -12.99 -2.62 -6.83
CA LYS A 270 -14.39 -2.44 -7.28
C LYS A 270 -15.28 -3.60 -6.82
N ALA A 271 -14.77 -4.82 -6.87
CA ALA A 271 -15.46 -6.02 -6.39
C ALA A 271 -15.58 -6.12 -4.86
N GLY A 272 -14.90 -5.26 -4.11
CA GLY A 272 -14.87 -5.28 -2.65
C GLY A 272 -14.19 -6.52 -2.09
N VAL A 273 -13.11 -6.99 -2.73
CA VAL A 273 -12.34 -8.18 -2.29
C VAL A 273 -10.89 -7.85 -1.94
N CYS A 274 -10.52 -6.57 -1.99
CA CYS A 274 -9.18 -6.07 -1.74
C CYS A 274 -9.25 -4.70 -1.06
N VAL A 275 -8.31 -4.43 -0.17
CA VAL A 275 -8.20 -3.17 0.58
C VAL A 275 -7.01 -2.37 0.09
N SER A 276 -5.87 -3.01 -0.15
CA SER A 276 -4.66 -2.30 -0.57
C SER A 276 -3.82 -3.07 -1.59
N ALA A 277 -3.04 -2.32 -2.36
CA ALA A 277 -2.12 -2.87 -3.36
C ALA A 277 -0.78 -2.15 -3.40
N ASN A 278 0.32 -2.91 -3.49
CA ASN A 278 1.65 -2.40 -3.82
C ASN A 278 1.93 -2.58 -5.31
N LEU A 279 1.94 -1.48 -6.05
CA LEU A 279 2.38 -1.43 -7.45
C LEU A 279 3.86 -1.09 -7.50
N THR A 280 4.57 -1.63 -8.48
CA THR A 280 6.01 -1.42 -8.59
C THR A 280 6.48 -1.30 -10.03
N ILE A 281 7.48 -0.44 -10.22
CA ILE A 281 8.26 -0.31 -11.44
C ILE A 281 9.72 -0.10 -11.04
N GLY A 282 10.64 -0.85 -11.65
CA GLY A 282 12.07 -0.79 -11.33
C GLY A 282 12.86 -0.01 -12.37
N GLN A 283 14.19 -0.16 -12.30
CA GLN A 283 15.19 0.45 -13.19
C GLN A 283 15.53 1.91 -12.90
N PHE A 284 15.10 2.46 -11.75
CA PHE A 284 15.47 3.81 -11.34
C PHE A 284 16.92 3.91 -10.79
N ASP A 285 17.64 2.80 -10.66
CA ASP A 285 19.01 2.78 -10.15
C ASP A 285 20.03 3.23 -11.19
N SER A 286 19.98 4.52 -11.52
CA SER A 286 20.64 5.15 -12.66
C SER A 286 22.09 5.56 -12.39
N HIS A 287 22.93 4.59 -12.01
CA HIS A 287 24.39 4.78 -11.85
C HIS A 287 25.13 5.10 -13.16
N ALA A 288 24.45 5.00 -14.31
CA ALA A 288 24.88 5.53 -15.59
C ALA A 288 23.68 6.16 -16.31
N ASN A 289 23.93 7.06 -17.28
CA ASN A 289 22.90 7.64 -18.16
C ASN A 289 21.64 8.18 -17.45
N ASN A 290 21.83 8.85 -16.30
CA ASN A 290 20.73 9.24 -15.42
C ASN A 290 19.63 10.02 -16.12
N ASP A 291 20.00 10.98 -16.95
CA ASP A 291 19.05 11.86 -17.63
C ASP A 291 18.13 11.04 -18.54
N LYS A 292 18.70 10.12 -19.33
CA LYS A 292 17.94 9.27 -20.25
C LYS A 292 17.03 8.30 -19.49
N ASP A 293 17.55 7.62 -18.49
CA ASP A 293 16.80 6.59 -17.77
C ASP A 293 15.65 7.21 -16.97
N GLN A 294 15.89 8.34 -16.30
CA GLN A 294 14.87 9.05 -15.53
C GLN A 294 13.83 9.71 -16.45
N MET A 295 14.23 10.26 -17.61
CA MET A 295 13.30 10.82 -18.62
C MET A 295 12.45 9.77 -19.32
N LYS A 296 12.77 8.48 -19.18
CA LYS A 296 11.88 7.39 -19.60
C LYS A 296 10.97 6.93 -18.46
N LEU A 297 11.54 6.74 -17.26
CA LEU A 297 10.86 6.06 -16.16
C LEU A 297 9.93 6.97 -15.35
N ILE A 298 10.30 8.24 -15.13
CA ILE A 298 9.42 9.20 -14.44
C ILE A 298 8.11 9.37 -15.23
N PRO A 299 8.14 9.63 -16.55
CA PRO A 299 6.91 9.71 -17.34
C PRO A 299 6.06 8.43 -17.32
N GLU A 300 6.68 7.24 -17.29
CA GLU A 300 5.95 5.98 -17.18
C GLU A 300 5.27 5.82 -15.81
N VAL A 301 5.90 6.30 -14.72
CA VAL A 301 5.27 6.35 -13.39
C VAL A 301 4.08 7.31 -13.39
N LEU A 302 4.25 8.52 -13.93
CA LEU A 302 3.17 9.52 -13.97
C LEU A 302 1.99 9.04 -14.83
N GLU A 303 2.27 8.44 -15.99
CA GLU A 303 1.24 7.79 -16.83
C GLU A 303 0.52 6.68 -16.05
N GLY A 304 1.25 5.87 -15.27
CA GLY A 304 0.67 4.82 -14.43
C GLY A 304 -0.22 5.34 -13.31
N ILE A 305 0.17 6.44 -12.65
CA ILE A 305 -0.64 7.10 -11.61
C ILE A 305 -1.90 7.71 -12.27
N ALA A 306 -1.74 8.43 -13.38
CA ALA A 306 -2.85 9.02 -14.12
C ALA A 306 -3.85 7.95 -14.59
N TYR A 307 -3.34 6.82 -15.09
CA TYR A 307 -4.16 5.67 -15.47
C TYR A 307 -5.00 5.18 -14.28
N VAL A 308 -4.38 5.01 -13.11
CA VAL A 308 -5.08 4.57 -11.89
C VAL A 308 -6.21 5.53 -11.52
N LEU A 309 -5.96 6.84 -11.53
CA LEU A 309 -6.93 7.84 -11.12
C LEU A 309 -8.13 7.90 -12.09
N ARG A 310 -7.86 7.99 -13.39
CA ARG A 310 -8.91 8.00 -14.43
C ARG A 310 -9.71 6.70 -14.43
N ARG A 311 -9.03 5.55 -14.32
CA ARG A 311 -9.69 4.24 -14.29
C ARG A 311 -10.53 4.06 -13.02
N ALA A 312 -10.09 4.61 -11.89
CA ALA A 312 -10.88 4.63 -10.66
C ALA A 312 -12.15 5.48 -10.79
N GLU A 313 -12.13 6.57 -11.56
CA GLU A 313 -13.33 7.37 -11.88
C GLU A 313 -14.30 6.58 -12.75
N GLU A 314 -13.82 5.94 -13.81
CA GLU A 314 -14.63 5.06 -14.68
C GLU A 314 -15.31 3.93 -13.88
N LEU A 315 -14.58 3.35 -12.92
CA LEU A 315 -15.08 2.33 -12.01
C LEU A 315 -15.92 2.89 -10.87
N GLN A 316 -16.05 4.22 -10.73
CA GLN A 316 -16.77 4.90 -9.65
C GLN A 316 -16.24 4.53 -8.26
N ILE A 317 -14.91 4.48 -8.11
CA ILE A 317 -14.21 4.19 -6.85
C ILE A 317 -13.16 5.27 -6.51
N ARG A 318 -13.06 6.35 -7.30
CA ARG A 318 -12.12 7.46 -7.07
C ARG A 318 -12.27 8.10 -5.69
N GLU A 319 -13.51 8.30 -5.24
CA GLU A 319 -13.88 8.92 -3.95
C GLU A 319 -13.47 8.12 -2.71
N ARG A 320 -12.96 6.91 -2.90
CA ARG A 320 -12.42 6.07 -1.82
C ARG A 320 -10.98 5.61 -2.09
N LEU A 321 -10.35 6.09 -3.16
CA LEU A 321 -9.01 5.68 -3.54
C LEU A 321 -7.96 6.68 -3.05
N VAL A 322 -7.05 6.20 -2.21
CA VAL A 322 -5.86 6.91 -1.75
C VAL A 322 -4.64 6.36 -2.49
N VAL A 323 -3.87 7.25 -3.10
CA VAL A 323 -2.63 6.95 -3.81
C VAL A 323 -1.45 7.51 -3.04
N ILE A 324 -0.45 6.67 -2.80
CA ILE A 324 0.86 7.02 -2.23
C ILE A 324 1.89 6.67 -3.29
N ALA A 325 2.68 7.64 -3.75
CA ALA A 325 3.75 7.40 -4.73
C ALA A 325 5.11 7.75 -4.13
N GLN A 326 5.98 6.75 -4.08
CA GLN A 326 7.26 6.81 -3.38
C GLN A 326 8.39 6.15 -4.16
N SER A 327 9.60 6.50 -3.76
CA SER A 327 10.84 5.81 -4.09
C SER A 327 11.54 5.44 -2.79
N GLU A 328 12.37 4.41 -2.80
CA GLU A 328 13.11 3.98 -1.62
C GLU A 328 14.23 4.96 -1.21
N MET A 329 14.74 5.74 -2.16
CA MET A 329 15.79 6.74 -1.96
C MET A 329 15.78 7.80 -3.07
N GLY A 330 16.68 8.79 -3.01
CA GLY A 330 16.94 9.76 -4.09
C GLY A 330 18.21 9.45 -4.90
N ARG A 331 18.57 10.37 -5.80
CA ARG A 331 19.82 10.38 -6.58
C ARG A 331 20.68 11.58 -6.21
N THR A 332 22.01 11.43 -6.22
CA THR A 332 22.94 12.47 -5.75
C THR A 332 22.80 13.79 -6.50
N PRO A 333 23.13 14.94 -5.87
CA PRO A 333 23.15 16.23 -6.55
C PRO A 333 24.30 16.36 -7.56
N THR A 334 25.18 15.37 -7.67
CA THR A 334 26.34 15.37 -8.56
C THR A 334 26.31 14.15 -9.48
N TYR A 335 26.85 14.34 -10.69
CA TYR A 335 27.03 13.26 -11.65
C TYR A 335 28.35 12.54 -11.42
N ASN A 336 28.31 11.21 -11.57
CA ASN A 336 29.49 10.36 -11.58
C ASN A 336 30.14 10.30 -12.99
N LYS A 337 31.24 9.56 -13.12
CA LYS A 337 31.98 9.41 -14.40
C LYS A 337 31.19 8.72 -15.51
N GLY A 338 30.13 7.98 -15.16
CA GLY A 338 29.26 7.26 -16.10
C GLY A 338 28.08 8.07 -16.61
N ASN A 339 28.06 9.39 -16.38
CA ASN A 339 26.87 10.24 -16.57
C ASN A 339 25.65 9.76 -15.77
N GLY A 340 25.88 9.00 -14.72
CA GLY A 340 24.86 8.59 -13.76
C GLY A 340 24.88 9.45 -12.51
N LYS A 341 24.01 9.09 -11.57
CA LYS A 341 23.98 9.63 -10.21
C LYS A 341 23.95 8.47 -9.22
N ASP A 342 24.64 8.65 -8.09
CA ASP A 342 24.73 7.63 -7.05
C ASP A 342 23.57 7.78 -6.05
N HIS A 343 23.57 6.94 -5.01
CA HIS A 343 22.46 6.87 -4.05
C HIS A 343 22.44 8.07 -3.10
N TRP A 344 21.27 8.68 -2.93
CA TRP A 344 21.07 9.82 -2.02
C TRP A 344 20.03 9.51 -0.95
N SER A 345 20.35 9.83 0.30
CA SER A 345 19.48 9.55 1.46
C SER A 345 18.36 10.58 1.64
N ILE A 346 18.26 11.58 0.76
CA ILE A 346 17.16 12.55 0.78
C ILE A 346 16.28 12.34 -0.44
N GLY A 347 14.97 12.41 -0.26
CA GLY A 347 14.03 12.34 -1.38
C GLY A 347 12.69 12.98 -1.08
N SER A 348 11.68 12.51 -1.81
CA SER A 348 10.32 13.07 -1.79
C SER A 348 9.28 11.96 -1.90
N ILE A 349 8.04 12.30 -1.56
CA ILE A 349 6.86 11.42 -1.67
C ILE A 349 5.65 12.24 -2.13
N MET A 350 4.72 11.60 -2.84
CA MET A 350 3.48 12.21 -3.31
C MET A 350 2.26 11.46 -2.78
N PHE A 351 1.19 12.21 -2.52
CA PHE A 351 -0.09 11.68 -2.07
C PHE A 351 -1.23 12.32 -2.85
N LEU A 352 -2.23 11.52 -3.23
CA LEU A 352 -3.47 11.96 -3.86
C LEU A 352 -4.63 11.14 -3.29
N GLY A 353 -5.82 11.73 -3.15
CA GLY A 353 -6.98 11.00 -2.67
C GLY A 353 -7.96 11.80 -1.83
N PRO A 354 -9.13 11.21 -1.53
CA PRO A 354 -10.13 11.82 -0.65
C PRO A 354 -9.52 12.05 0.74
N GLY A 355 -9.88 13.17 1.38
CA GLY A 355 -9.35 13.56 2.68
C GLY A 355 -7.92 14.12 2.67
N ILE A 356 -7.27 14.21 1.50
CA ILE A 356 -5.97 14.87 1.34
C ILE A 356 -6.21 16.26 0.74
N ALA A 357 -5.83 17.30 1.47
CA ALA A 357 -5.78 18.65 0.96
C ALA A 357 -4.61 18.78 -0.02
N GLY A 358 -4.96 18.78 -1.32
CA GLY A 358 -4.03 18.95 -2.43
C GLY A 358 -3.62 20.41 -2.70
N ASN A 359 -3.03 20.65 -3.87
CA ASN A 359 -2.36 21.91 -4.23
C ASN A 359 -1.37 22.37 -3.14
N ARG A 360 -0.62 21.42 -2.60
CA ARG A 360 0.29 21.63 -1.48
C ARG A 360 1.62 20.93 -1.69
N MET A 361 2.69 21.67 -1.46
CA MET A 361 4.05 21.16 -1.36
C MET A 361 4.60 21.60 -0.02
N VAL A 362 4.99 20.64 0.80
CA VAL A 362 5.55 20.87 2.14
C VAL A 362 6.92 20.25 2.26
N GLY A 363 7.71 20.73 3.22
CA GLY A 363 9.12 20.36 3.32
C GLY A 363 9.94 20.96 2.17
N ALA A 364 11.26 20.85 2.29
CA ALA A 364 12.18 21.43 1.32
C ALA A 364 13.55 20.76 1.40
N THR A 365 14.30 20.88 0.31
CA THR A 365 15.74 20.64 0.30
C THR A 365 16.48 21.94 0.01
N ASP A 366 17.71 22.06 0.52
CA ASP A 366 18.58 23.20 0.24
C ASP A 366 19.20 23.13 -1.17
N ALA A 367 20.08 24.09 -1.47
CA ALA A 367 20.79 24.14 -2.75
C ALA A 367 21.70 22.91 -3.01
N GLY A 368 22.06 22.15 -1.99
CA GLY A 368 22.83 20.91 -2.09
C GLY A 368 21.97 19.63 -1.98
N GLN A 369 20.64 19.76 -2.05
CA GLN A 369 19.67 18.68 -1.83
C GLN A 369 19.71 18.04 -0.43
N PHE A 370 20.19 18.75 0.59
CA PHE A 370 20.03 18.30 1.97
C PHE A 370 18.65 18.67 2.50
N ALA A 371 18.05 17.78 3.29
CA ALA A 371 16.78 18.06 3.95
C ALA A 371 16.88 19.30 4.85
N VAL A 372 15.97 20.25 4.64
CA VAL A 372 15.85 21.43 5.49
C VAL A 372 15.07 21.06 6.75
N PRO A 373 15.53 21.45 7.96
CA PRO A 373 14.77 21.25 9.19
C PRO A 373 13.32 21.74 9.07
N PHE A 374 12.37 20.93 9.53
CA PHE A 374 10.94 21.11 9.31
C PHE A 374 10.18 21.03 10.63
N ASN A 375 9.32 22.02 10.88
CA ASN A 375 8.48 22.05 12.07
C ASN A 375 7.20 21.23 11.83
N PRO A 376 7.00 20.12 12.56
CA PRO A 376 5.91 19.17 12.31
C PRO A 376 4.53 19.71 12.73
N THR A 377 4.47 20.80 13.50
CA THR A 377 3.22 21.44 13.92
C THR A 377 2.79 22.54 12.96
N THR A 378 3.71 23.41 12.53
CA THR A 378 3.38 24.51 11.60
C THR A 378 3.43 24.08 10.13
N LEU A 379 4.05 22.93 9.86
CA LEU A 379 4.30 22.39 8.53
C LEU A 379 5.14 23.32 7.63
N THR A 380 6.10 24.02 8.23
CA THR A 380 7.02 24.94 7.55
C THR A 380 8.47 24.60 7.88
N SER A 381 9.39 25.00 7.00
CA SER A 381 10.83 24.94 7.31
C SER A 381 11.17 25.87 8.48
N ASP A 382 11.99 25.38 9.41
CA ASP A 382 12.38 26.08 10.64
C ASP A 382 13.76 25.60 11.09
N GLN A 383 14.78 26.45 10.98
CA GLN A 383 16.17 26.09 11.28
C GLN A 383 16.45 25.88 12.77
N GLU A 384 15.66 26.51 13.65
CA GLU A 384 15.91 26.49 15.09
C GLU A 384 15.10 25.39 15.80
N GLN A 385 13.84 25.23 15.41
CA GLN A 385 12.88 24.32 16.07
C GLN A 385 12.44 23.16 15.17
N GLY A 386 12.88 23.12 13.91
CA GLY A 386 12.57 22.04 12.99
C GLY A 386 13.37 20.77 13.26
N ILE A 387 12.81 19.65 12.83
CA ILE A 387 13.44 18.33 12.87
C ILE A 387 13.66 17.80 11.47
N ARG A 388 14.45 16.73 11.33
CA ARG A 388 14.50 15.96 10.09
C ARG A 388 13.32 15.01 10.03
N ILE A 389 12.49 15.16 9.00
CA ILE A 389 11.40 14.23 8.75
C ILE A 389 11.95 12.97 8.10
N ARG A 390 11.56 11.85 8.68
CA ARG A 390 11.98 10.48 8.31
C ARG A 390 10.76 9.60 8.08
N PRO A 391 10.89 8.43 7.42
CA PRO A 391 9.76 7.56 7.12
C PRO A 391 8.83 7.24 8.32
N GLU A 392 9.33 7.04 9.54
CA GLU A 392 8.51 6.82 10.74
C GLU A 392 7.49 7.94 10.99
N HIS A 393 7.85 9.21 10.74
CA HIS A 393 6.96 10.35 10.93
C HIS A 393 5.81 10.34 9.90
N LEU A 394 6.12 10.02 8.65
CA LEU A 394 5.13 9.86 7.59
C LEU A 394 4.23 8.65 7.82
N HIS A 395 4.79 7.53 8.26
CA HIS A 395 4.03 6.31 8.55
C HIS A 395 3.10 6.49 9.75
N GLU A 396 3.53 7.21 10.79
CA GLU A 396 2.66 7.57 11.92
C GLU A 396 1.48 8.42 11.42
N SER A 397 1.77 9.45 10.61
CA SER A 397 0.76 10.31 10.00
C SER A 397 -0.20 9.55 9.07
N LEU A 398 0.30 8.58 8.28
CA LEU A 398 -0.52 7.72 7.42
C LEU A 398 -1.42 6.79 8.23
N ARG A 399 -0.94 6.25 9.37
CA ARG A 399 -1.76 5.42 10.26
C ARG A 399 -2.88 6.23 10.91
N GLN A 400 -2.60 7.47 11.30
CA GLN A 400 -3.61 8.40 11.81
C GLN A 400 -4.64 8.74 10.74
N PHE A 401 -4.19 9.07 9.53
CA PHE A 401 -5.05 9.35 8.38
C PHE A 401 -5.98 8.19 8.01
N ALA A 402 -5.46 6.96 7.99
CA ALA A 402 -6.25 5.78 7.70
C ALA A 402 -7.14 5.32 8.88
N GLY A 403 -7.10 6.02 10.03
CA GLY A 403 -7.85 5.64 11.22
C GLY A 403 -7.42 4.32 11.85
N ILE A 404 -6.16 3.92 11.66
CA ILE A 404 -5.61 2.63 12.14
C ILE A 404 -4.54 2.80 13.23
N ALA A 405 -4.18 4.01 13.63
CA ALA A 405 -3.11 4.27 14.61
C ALA A 405 -3.32 3.50 15.93
N ASP A 406 -4.54 3.55 16.48
CA ASP A 406 -4.91 2.89 17.73
C ASP A 406 -5.39 1.44 17.54
N HIS A 407 -5.37 0.91 16.32
CA HIS A 407 -5.79 -0.47 16.06
C HIS A 407 -4.84 -1.46 16.73
N ALA A 408 -5.38 -2.55 17.28
CA ALA A 408 -4.60 -3.56 18.01
C ALA A 408 -3.46 -4.17 17.18
N HIS A 409 -3.57 -4.18 15.85
CA HIS A 409 -2.47 -4.57 14.97
C HIS A 409 -1.36 -3.52 14.91
N SER A 410 -1.70 -2.23 14.74
CA SER A 410 -0.73 -1.13 14.71
C SER A 410 0.06 -1.00 16.01
N LEU A 411 -0.61 -1.19 17.16
CA LEU A 411 0.02 -1.14 18.49
C LEU A 411 1.09 -2.24 18.70
N LYS A 412 1.09 -3.32 17.91
CA LYS A 412 2.17 -4.33 17.92
C LYS A 412 3.45 -3.86 17.22
N PHE A 413 3.37 -2.78 16.44
CA PHE A 413 4.45 -2.26 15.61
C PHE A 413 4.67 -0.75 15.86
N PRO A 414 5.04 -0.34 17.09
CA PRO A 414 5.21 1.07 17.44
C PRO A 414 6.36 1.72 16.64
N LEU A 415 6.11 2.91 16.09
CA LEU A 415 7.12 3.64 15.32
C LEU A 415 8.06 4.48 16.19
N GLY A 416 7.68 4.76 17.43
CA GLY A 416 8.49 5.52 18.39
C GLY A 416 8.54 7.03 18.14
N VAL A 417 7.64 7.56 17.30
CA VAL A 417 7.53 9.01 17.03
C VAL A 417 6.86 9.68 18.21
N LYS A 418 7.50 10.72 18.75
CA LYS A 418 6.94 11.45 19.90
C LYS A 418 5.73 12.30 19.48
N PRO A 419 4.74 12.54 20.36
CA PRO A 419 3.56 13.34 20.03
C PRO A 419 3.85 14.75 19.49
N GLU A 420 4.93 15.38 19.95
CA GLU A 420 5.39 16.68 19.47
C GLU A 420 6.03 16.63 18.06
N GLU A 421 6.45 15.45 17.61
CA GLU A 421 7.04 15.20 16.29
C GLU A 421 5.99 14.74 15.26
N HIS A 422 4.72 14.58 15.67
CA HIS A 422 3.61 14.23 14.78
C HIS A 422 3.34 15.36 13.77
N LEU A 423 3.14 14.99 12.49
CA LEU A 423 2.88 15.92 11.39
C LEU A 423 1.44 16.46 11.42
N LYS A 424 1.16 17.40 12.33
CA LYS A 424 -0.18 17.91 12.61
C LYS A 424 -0.75 18.67 11.41
N GLY A 425 -1.94 18.24 10.95
CA GLY A 425 -2.63 18.87 9.84
C GLY A 425 -2.02 18.58 8.47
N LEU A 426 -1.12 17.58 8.34
CA LEU A 426 -0.50 17.23 7.05
C LEU A 426 -1.54 17.00 5.96
N TRP A 427 -2.63 16.30 6.29
CA TRP A 427 -3.68 15.92 5.34
C TRP A 427 -4.74 17.00 5.11
N GLY A 428 -4.75 18.09 5.89
CA GLY A 428 -5.74 19.17 5.80
C GLY A 428 -7.04 18.89 6.57
N LYS A 429 -7.43 19.88 7.41
CA LYS A 429 -8.50 19.89 8.44
C LYS A 429 -8.70 18.60 9.27
N ALA A 430 -8.43 18.73 10.58
CA ALA A 430 -8.93 17.84 11.61
C ALA A 430 -10.45 17.97 11.77
#